data_AF-A0A067MRB3-F1
#
_entry.id   AF-A0A067MRB3-F1
#
_cell.length_a   1.000
_cell.length_b   1.000
_cell.length_c   1.000
_cell.angle_alpha   90.00
_cell.angle_beta   90.00
_cell.angle_gamma   90.00
#
_symmetry.space_group_name_H-M   'P 1'
#
loop_
_entity.id
_entity.type
_entity.pdbx_description
1 polymer ?
#
loop_
_entity_poly.entity_id
_entity_poly.type
_entity_poly.pdbx_seq_one_letter_code
_entity_poly.pdbx_strand_id
1 'polypeptide(L)'
;MPVRRSQTLREMQTPRAPTSHAPKSSLSNFEELRTIREASASPAESLEDRLRRELFTKDKENEQLLDQVQQLQAQLAQRPPVQAIQELENEKKTLEMILLGTQRENQKMMAELERARKRERILESELSKLVGDNWQTTLELAPRLNTSTPPPATRNSTPIRTSAPPIPLPALSHSRTRSSSQSQSYSQGEPQPQSGSAAATDALRTQMEQVRLLILGMDKRLSEREERLDGVIEQATKEGKKAEQMKSEMGV
;
A
#
# COMPACT_ATOMS: atom_id res chain seq x y z
N MET A 1 -2.48 12.17 28.27
CA MET A 1 -3.04 12.59 26.97
C MET A 1 -4.05 11.54 26.52
N PRO A 2 -5.37 11.82 26.57
CA PRO A 2 -6.38 10.83 26.23
C PRO A 2 -6.50 10.68 24.71
N VAL A 3 -6.26 9.47 24.22
CA VAL A 3 -6.36 9.10 22.81
C VAL A 3 -7.84 8.95 22.47
N ARG A 4 -8.36 9.86 21.62
CA ARG A 4 -9.70 9.78 21.04
C ARG A 4 -9.80 8.50 20.19
N ARG A 5 -10.53 7.52 20.70
CA ARG A 5 -11.02 6.34 19.96
C ARG A 5 -12.03 6.80 18.91
N SER A 6 -11.64 6.85 17.65
CA SER A 6 -12.57 6.98 16.53
C SER A 6 -13.21 5.60 16.30
N GLN A 7 -14.44 5.43 16.78
CA GLN A 7 -15.32 4.34 16.36
C GLN A 7 -15.81 4.64 14.94
N THR A 8 -15.34 3.89 13.95
CA THR A 8 -15.99 3.82 12.64
C THR A 8 -16.90 2.61 12.62
N LEU A 9 -18.17 2.85 12.95
CA LEU A 9 -19.28 1.94 12.67
C LEU A 9 -19.39 1.79 11.15
N ARG A 10 -18.74 0.74 10.62
CA ARG A 10 -18.96 0.29 9.24
C ARG A 10 -20.04 -0.78 9.29
N GLU A 11 -21.27 -0.31 9.36
CA GLU A 11 -22.47 -1.13 9.25
C GLU A 11 -22.44 -1.84 7.89
N MET A 12 -22.32 -3.17 7.95
CA MET A 12 -22.36 -4.03 6.78
C MET A 12 -23.77 -3.99 6.18
N GLN A 13 -23.94 -3.18 5.14
CA GLN A 13 -25.06 -3.32 4.21
C GLN A 13 -24.87 -4.63 3.43
N THR A 14 -25.53 -5.67 3.88
CA THR A 14 -25.84 -6.85 3.07
C THR A 14 -26.66 -6.41 1.86
N PRO A 15 -26.30 -6.83 0.62
CA PRO A 15 -27.10 -6.52 -0.56
C PRO A 15 -28.46 -7.23 -0.42
N ARG A 16 -29.53 -6.43 -0.26
CA ARG A 16 -30.90 -6.90 -0.38
C ARG A 16 -31.10 -7.48 -1.78
N ALA A 17 -31.51 -8.74 -1.83
CA ALA A 17 -31.91 -9.41 -3.06
C ALA A 17 -32.97 -8.60 -3.83
N PRO A 18 -32.92 -8.56 -5.17
CA PRO A 18 -33.98 -7.95 -5.96
C PRO A 18 -35.27 -8.75 -5.75
N THR A 19 -36.24 -8.10 -5.12
CA THR A 19 -37.61 -8.57 -5.00
C THR A 19 -38.19 -8.80 -6.39
N SER A 20 -38.39 -10.10 -6.66
CA SER A 20 -39.31 -10.69 -7.62
C SER A 20 -40.34 -9.71 -8.17
N HIS A 21 -40.28 -9.56 -9.49
CA HIS A 21 -41.30 -8.97 -10.34
C HIS A 21 -42.71 -9.41 -9.91
N ALA A 22 -43.53 -8.43 -9.52
CA ALA A 22 -44.98 -8.59 -9.55
C ALA A 22 -45.44 -8.46 -11.02
N PRO A 23 -46.24 -9.38 -11.56
CA PRO A 23 -46.82 -9.24 -12.89
C PRO A 23 -47.96 -8.22 -12.82
N LYS A 24 -47.67 -6.93 -13.03
CA LYS A 24 -48.67 -5.91 -13.31
C LYS A 24 -48.66 -5.61 -14.80
N SER A 25 -49.27 -6.48 -15.59
CA SER A 25 -49.57 -6.23 -17.01
C SER A 25 -50.78 -7.09 -17.43
N SER A 26 -51.94 -6.80 -16.85
CA SER A 26 -53.22 -7.40 -17.27
C SER A 26 -54.24 -6.34 -17.71
N LEU A 27 -53.84 -5.07 -17.75
CA LEU A 27 -54.72 -3.96 -18.16
C LEU A 27 -54.39 -3.40 -19.55
N SER A 28 -53.23 -3.71 -20.16
CA SER A 28 -52.91 -3.22 -21.51
C SER A 28 -53.79 -3.87 -22.60
N ASN A 29 -54.17 -5.14 -22.41
CA ASN A 29 -54.95 -5.87 -23.42
C ASN A 29 -56.36 -5.29 -23.62
N PHE A 30 -56.92 -4.58 -22.63
CA PHE A 30 -58.27 -4.02 -22.72
C PHE A 30 -58.30 -2.66 -23.47
N GLU A 31 -57.25 -1.85 -23.33
CA GLU A 31 -57.05 -0.63 -24.12
C GLU A 31 -56.70 -0.96 -25.59
N GLU A 32 -55.97 -2.04 -25.82
CA GLU A 32 -55.61 -2.53 -27.16
C GLU A 32 -56.84 -2.99 -27.97
N LEU A 33 -57.78 -3.68 -27.32
CA LEU A 33 -59.06 -4.07 -27.95
C LEU A 33 -59.97 -2.87 -28.21
N ARG A 34 -59.95 -1.85 -27.34
CA ARG A 34 -60.73 -0.62 -27.52
C ARG A 34 -60.21 0.22 -28.69
N THR A 35 -58.89 0.31 -28.85
CA THR A 35 -58.26 0.99 -30.00
C THR A 35 -58.50 0.26 -31.32
N ILE A 36 -58.65 -1.07 -31.33
CA ILE A 36 -59.05 -1.80 -32.55
C ILE A 36 -60.49 -1.45 -32.96
N ARG A 37 -61.41 -1.29 -31.99
CA ARG A 37 -62.81 -0.95 -32.27
C ARG A 37 -62.98 0.49 -32.80
N GLU A 38 -62.28 1.47 -32.24
CA GLU A 38 -62.28 2.85 -32.75
C GLU A 38 -61.54 2.99 -34.10
N ALA A 39 -60.52 2.17 -34.37
CA ALA A 39 -59.82 2.17 -35.66
C ALA A 39 -60.68 1.65 -36.83
N SER A 40 -61.64 0.77 -36.56
CA SER A 40 -62.58 0.29 -37.60
C SER A 40 -63.59 1.35 -38.06
N ALA A 41 -63.73 2.45 -37.32
CA ALA A 41 -64.71 3.51 -37.59
C ALA A 41 -64.13 4.74 -38.31
N SER A 42 -62.80 4.83 -38.48
CA SER A 42 -62.13 5.92 -39.22
C SER A 42 -61.61 5.40 -40.56
N PRO A 43 -62.27 5.68 -41.71
CA PRO A 43 -61.92 5.13 -43.02
C PRO A 43 -60.64 5.74 -43.65
N ALA A 44 -59.88 6.54 -42.91
CA ALA A 44 -58.75 7.31 -43.44
C ALA A 44 -57.36 6.74 -43.10
N GLU A 45 -57.23 5.86 -42.11
CA GLU A 45 -55.96 5.18 -41.82
C GLU A 45 -56.12 3.69 -42.13
N SER A 46 -55.48 3.21 -43.20
CA SER A 46 -55.46 1.79 -43.54
C SER A 46 -54.87 1.00 -42.35
N LEU A 47 -55.44 -0.15 -42.01
CA LEU A 47 -54.88 -1.09 -41.02
C LEU A 47 -53.39 -1.37 -41.29
N GLU A 48 -53.02 -1.38 -42.57
CA GLU A 48 -51.64 -1.50 -43.04
C GLU A 48 -50.73 -0.36 -42.53
N ASP A 49 -51.19 0.89 -42.52
CA ASP A 49 -50.40 2.05 -42.07
C ASP A 49 -50.19 2.05 -40.54
N ARG A 50 -51.16 1.49 -39.79
CA ARG A 50 -50.99 1.25 -38.35
C ARG A 50 -49.91 0.20 -38.10
N LEU A 51 -49.97 -0.94 -38.80
CA LEU A 51 -48.96 -2.00 -38.67
C LEU A 51 -47.56 -1.51 -39.05
N ARG A 52 -47.42 -0.66 -40.08
CA ARG A 52 -46.14 -0.03 -40.45
C ARG A 52 -45.58 0.87 -39.35
N ARG A 53 -46.42 1.70 -38.71
CA ARG A 53 -46.01 2.55 -37.57
C ARG A 53 -45.59 1.71 -36.37
N GLU A 54 -46.32 0.63 -36.08
CA GLU A 54 -46.00 -0.26 -34.98
C GLU A 54 -44.69 -1.02 -35.22
N LEU A 55 -44.50 -1.57 -36.43
CA LEU A 55 -43.26 -2.21 -36.85
C LEU A 55 -42.07 -1.25 -36.70
N PHE A 56 -42.20 -0.02 -37.21
CA PHE A 56 -41.15 1.00 -37.08
C PHE A 56 -40.84 1.35 -35.61
N THR A 57 -41.88 1.45 -34.76
CA THR A 57 -41.69 1.70 -33.33
C THR A 57 -40.96 0.55 -32.65
N LYS A 58 -41.27 -0.69 -33.04
CA LYS A 58 -40.62 -1.91 -32.54
C LYS A 58 -39.19 -2.05 -33.04
N ASP A 59 -38.90 -1.72 -34.30
CA ASP A 59 -37.54 -1.72 -34.83
C ASP A 59 -36.67 -0.70 -34.09
N LYS A 60 -37.19 0.51 -33.84
CA LYS A 60 -36.48 1.53 -33.06
C LYS A 60 -36.25 1.11 -31.61
N GLU A 61 -37.24 0.47 -30.97
CA GLU A 61 -37.08 -0.10 -29.62
C GLU A 61 -36.00 -1.20 -29.61
N ASN A 62 -35.96 -2.03 -30.65
CA ASN A 62 -34.97 -3.09 -30.79
C ASN A 62 -33.55 -2.53 -30.99
N GLU A 63 -33.38 -1.50 -31.83
CA GLU A 63 -32.11 -0.76 -31.97
C GLU A 63 -31.64 -0.20 -30.63
N GLN A 64 -32.53 0.43 -29.86
CA GLN A 64 -32.21 0.97 -28.54
C GLN A 64 -31.78 -0.12 -27.54
N LEU A 65 -32.44 -1.27 -27.57
CA LEU A 65 -32.07 -2.41 -26.73
C LEU A 65 -30.72 -3.00 -27.14
N LEU A 66 -30.44 -3.09 -28.44
CA LEU A 66 -29.14 -3.54 -28.95
C LEU A 66 -28.01 -2.59 -28.52
N ASP A 67 -28.22 -1.28 -28.63
CA ASP A 67 -27.27 -0.27 -28.16
C ASP A 67 -27.03 -0.41 -26.65
N GLN A 68 -28.09 -0.63 -25.87
CA GLN A 68 -27.98 -0.84 -24.43
C GLN A 68 -27.23 -2.13 -24.08
N VAL A 69 -27.49 -3.22 -24.80
CA VAL A 69 -26.75 -4.49 -24.62
C VAL A 69 -25.28 -4.29 -24.94
N GLN A 70 -24.95 -3.61 -26.03
CA GLN A 70 -23.57 -3.31 -26.41
C GLN A 70 -22.87 -2.43 -25.35
N GLN A 71 -23.56 -1.42 -24.82
CA GLN A 71 -23.05 -0.57 -23.75
C GLN A 71 -22.78 -1.38 -22.47
N LEU A 72 -23.68 -2.27 -22.07
CA LEU A 72 -23.50 -3.12 -20.89
C LEU A 72 -22.36 -4.13 -21.08
N GLN A 73 -22.20 -4.70 -22.28
CA GLN A 73 -21.07 -5.56 -22.60
C GLN A 73 -19.75 -4.81 -22.53
N ALA A 74 -19.70 -3.56 -23.03
CA ALA A 74 -18.51 -2.72 -22.91
C ALA A 74 -18.17 -2.40 -21.45
N GLN A 75 -19.17 -2.13 -20.60
CA GLN A 75 -18.97 -1.92 -19.16
C GLN A 75 -18.49 -3.19 -18.44
N LEU A 76 -19.00 -4.37 -18.81
CA LEU A 76 -18.55 -5.65 -18.26
C LEU A 76 -17.11 -5.96 -18.66
N ALA A 77 -16.73 -5.68 -19.91
CA ALA A 77 -15.37 -5.87 -20.40
C ALA A 77 -14.34 -4.94 -19.71
N GLN A 78 -14.78 -3.78 -19.23
CA GLN A 78 -13.93 -2.85 -18.48
C GLN A 78 -13.74 -3.23 -17.00
N ARG A 79 -14.49 -4.21 -16.47
CA ARG A 79 -14.33 -4.61 -15.07
C ARG A 79 -13.00 -5.36 -14.90
N PRO A 80 -12.16 -4.98 -13.92
CA PRO A 80 -10.97 -5.74 -13.57
C PRO A 80 -11.34 -7.19 -13.21
N PRO A 81 -10.48 -8.17 -13.52
CA PRO A 81 -10.71 -9.55 -13.13
C PRO A 81 -10.74 -9.65 -11.60
N VAL A 82 -11.60 -10.53 -11.07
CA VAL A 82 -11.74 -10.76 -9.62
C VAL A 82 -10.41 -11.10 -8.95
N GLN A 83 -9.52 -11.79 -9.66
CA GLN A 83 -8.17 -12.10 -9.19
C GLN A 83 -7.35 -10.83 -8.89
N ALA A 84 -7.40 -9.81 -9.76
CA ALA A 84 -6.69 -8.55 -9.54
C ALA A 84 -7.24 -7.80 -8.32
N ILE A 85 -8.56 -7.85 -8.09
CA ILE A 85 -9.17 -7.27 -6.89
C ILE A 85 -8.67 -7.98 -5.63
N GLN A 86 -8.63 -9.32 -5.65
CA GLN A 86 -8.17 -10.13 -4.53
C GLN A 86 -6.66 -9.91 -4.23
N GLU A 87 -5.84 -9.76 -5.25
CA GLU A 87 -4.41 -9.42 -5.12
C GLU A 87 -4.24 -8.05 -4.44
N LEU A 88 -5.00 -7.04 -4.87
CA LEU A 88 -4.98 -5.71 -4.24
C LEU A 88 -5.43 -5.75 -2.78
N GLU A 89 -6.44 -6.56 -2.44
CA GLU A 89 -6.89 -6.74 -1.06
C GLU A 89 -5.80 -7.41 -0.18
N ASN A 90 -5.09 -8.40 -0.72
CA ASN A 90 -3.99 -9.06 -0.03
C ASN A 90 -2.78 -8.15 0.16
N GLU A 91 -2.43 -7.35 -0.86
CA GLU A 91 -1.36 -6.35 -0.78
C GLU A 91 -1.70 -5.29 0.26
N LYS A 92 -2.93 -4.76 0.24
CA LYS A 92 -3.42 -3.82 1.25
C LYS A 92 -3.26 -4.39 2.66
N LYS A 93 -3.69 -5.63 2.90
CA LYS A 93 -3.55 -6.30 4.21
C LYS A 93 -2.07 -6.45 4.62
N THR A 94 -1.20 -6.74 3.66
CA THR A 94 0.25 -6.83 3.88
C THR A 94 0.85 -5.48 4.28
N LEU A 95 0.48 -4.40 3.58
CA LEU A 95 0.91 -3.04 3.90
C LEU A 95 0.42 -2.58 5.28
N GLU A 96 -0.82 -2.91 5.64
CA GLU A 96 -1.38 -2.62 6.97
C GLU A 96 -0.58 -3.32 8.09
N MET A 97 -0.17 -4.57 7.87
CA MET A 97 0.67 -5.31 8.82
C MET A 97 2.05 -4.67 8.99
N ILE A 98 2.70 -4.26 7.89
CA ILE A 98 3.99 -3.57 7.91
C ILE A 98 3.87 -2.21 8.63
N LEU A 99 2.84 -1.43 8.30
CA LEU A 99 2.58 -0.14 8.94
C LEU A 99 2.44 -0.28 10.46
N LEU A 100 1.66 -1.26 10.92
CA LEU A 100 1.48 -1.53 12.34
C LEU A 100 2.79 -1.96 13.02
N GLY A 101 3.60 -2.79 12.34
CA GLY A 101 4.94 -3.16 12.79
C GLY A 101 5.85 -1.95 13.00
N THR A 102 5.94 -1.07 12.00
CA THR A 102 6.73 0.17 12.07
C THR A 102 6.24 1.12 13.16
N GLN A 103 4.93 1.26 13.35
CA GLN A 103 4.39 2.08 14.43
C GLN A 103 4.76 1.55 15.82
N ARG A 104 4.69 0.23 16.02
CA ARG A 104 5.12 -0.40 17.28
C ARG A 104 6.60 -0.16 17.54
N GLU A 105 7.44 -0.29 16.53
CA GLU A 105 8.88 -0.07 16.67
C GLU A 105 9.21 1.40 16.97
N ASN A 106 8.53 2.34 16.30
CA ASN A 106 8.67 3.77 16.60
C ASN A 106 8.29 4.09 18.04
N GLN A 107 7.21 3.49 18.57
CA GLN A 107 6.82 3.66 19.97
C GLN A 107 7.89 3.11 20.93
N LYS A 108 8.46 1.94 20.62
CA LYS A 108 9.54 1.33 21.41
C LYS A 108 10.79 2.23 21.42
N MET A 109 11.19 2.75 20.27
CA MET A 109 12.33 3.65 20.13
C MET A 109 12.12 4.96 20.88
N MET A 110 10.93 5.55 20.81
CA MET A 110 10.59 6.75 21.59
C MET A 110 10.70 6.51 23.10
N ALA A 111 10.19 5.37 23.58
CA ALA A 111 10.31 4.99 24.99
C ALA A 111 11.76 4.76 25.41
N GLU A 112 12.59 4.19 24.54
CA GLU A 112 14.02 4.01 24.80
C GLU A 112 14.78 5.33 24.87
N LEU A 113 14.47 6.26 23.96
CA LEU A 113 15.02 7.61 23.93
C LEU A 113 14.65 8.39 25.21
N GLU A 114 13.42 8.22 25.71
CA GLU A 114 12.99 8.79 26.99
C GLU A 114 13.77 8.21 28.19
N ARG A 115 14.02 6.89 28.21
CA ARG A 115 14.87 6.27 29.24
C ARG A 115 16.31 6.77 29.17
N ALA A 116 16.86 6.92 27.97
CA ALA A 116 18.19 7.46 27.76
C ALA A 116 18.30 8.90 28.30
N ARG A 117 17.36 9.78 27.95
CA ARG A 117 17.28 11.16 28.49
C ARG A 117 17.12 11.20 30.01
N LYS A 118 16.43 10.23 30.61
CA LYS A 118 16.32 10.15 32.07
C LYS A 118 17.66 9.77 32.71
N ARG A 119 18.38 8.80 32.14
CA ARG A 119 19.72 8.42 32.60
C ARG A 119 20.71 9.56 32.46
N GLU A 120 20.70 10.25 31.32
CA GLU A 120 21.50 11.45 31.06
C GLU A 120 21.29 12.51 32.15
N ARG A 121 20.03 12.88 32.42
CA ARG A 121 19.70 13.84 33.50
C ARG A 121 20.20 13.42 34.89
N ILE A 122 20.18 12.13 35.20
CA ILE A 122 20.72 11.64 36.49
C ILE A 122 22.24 11.82 36.52
N LEU A 123 22.93 11.45 35.45
CA LEU A 123 24.39 11.61 35.36
C LEU A 123 24.80 13.09 35.40
N GLU A 124 24.09 13.96 34.68
CA GLU A 124 24.28 15.42 34.73
C GLU A 124 24.08 15.94 36.16
N SER A 125 23.05 15.47 36.87
CA SER A 125 22.81 15.85 38.26
C SER A 125 23.93 15.39 39.21
N GLU A 126 24.47 14.18 39.05
CA GLU A 126 25.57 13.68 39.88
C GLU A 126 26.88 14.42 39.58
N LEU A 127 27.15 14.75 38.30
CA LEU A 127 28.29 15.57 37.92
C LEU A 127 28.21 16.97 38.53
N SER A 128 27.03 17.60 38.49
CA SER A 128 26.79 18.89 39.16
C SER A 128 27.03 18.81 40.67
N LYS A 129 26.65 17.71 41.33
CA LYS A 129 26.89 17.52 42.77
C LYS A 129 28.38 17.37 43.10
N LEU A 130 29.14 16.63 42.28
CA LEU A 130 30.55 16.30 42.54
C LEU A 130 31.53 17.43 42.18
N VAL A 131 31.31 18.08 41.04
CA VAL A 131 32.24 19.06 40.46
C VAL A 131 31.69 20.50 40.55
N GLY A 132 30.40 20.65 40.88
CA GLY A 132 29.67 21.92 40.88
C GLY A 132 28.93 22.16 39.56
N ASP A 133 28.10 23.21 39.53
CA ASP A 133 27.23 23.52 38.38
C ASP A 133 28.00 23.79 37.07
N ASN A 134 29.28 24.13 37.17
CA ASN A 134 30.18 24.39 36.03
C ASN A 134 30.95 23.13 35.58
N TRP A 135 30.49 21.92 35.90
CA TRP A 135 31.19 20.66 35.58
C TRP A 135 31.57 20.53 34.09
N GLN A 136 30.78 21.09 33.18
CA GLN A 136 31.11 21.12 31.75
C GLN A 136 32.38 21.93 31.46
N THR A 137 32.49 23.13 32.03
CA THR A 137 33.65 24.01 31.89
C THR A 137 34.87 23.44 32.61
N THR A 138 34.69 22.90 33.82
CA THR A 138 35.78 22.31 34.62
C THR A 138 36.38 21.07 33.97
N LEU A 139 35.56 20.28 33.27
CA LEU A 139 36.02 19.09 32.54
C LEU A 139 36.45 19.41 31.09
N GLU A 140 36.47 20.68 30.69
CA GLU A 140 36.69 21.12 29.31
C GLU A 140 35.81 20.39 28.29
N LEU A 141 34.64 19.91 28.74
CA LEU A 141 33.61 19.35 27.90
C LEU A 141 32.93 20.55 27.25
N ALA A 142 33.54 21.04 26.17
CA ALA A 142 32.98 22.09 25.34
C ALA A 142 31.47 21.84 25.21
N PRO A 143 30.61 22.81 25.56
CA PRO A 143 29.17 22.65 25.47
C PRO A 143 28.92 22.09 24.09
N ARG A 144 28.47 20.84 24.01
CA ARG A 144 28.22 20.19 22.73
C ARG A 144 27.01 20.93 22.19
N LEU A 145 27.26 22.05 21.50
CA LEU A 145 26.29 22.91 20.85
C LEU A 145 25.37 21.97 20.14
N ASN A 146 24.19 21.85 20.74
CA ASN A 146 23.14 20.87 20.54
C ASN A 146 23.17 20.47 19.08
N THR A 147 23.98 19.45 18.76
CA THR A 147 24.18 19.07 17.37
C THR A 147 22.95 18.23 17.09
N SER A 148 21.85 18.93 16.82
CA SER A 148 20.86 18.58 15.84
C SER A 148 21.60 18.35 14.53
N THR A 149 22.44 17.32 14.51
CA THR A 149 22.84 16.67 13.29
C THR A 149 21.50 16.15 12.77
N PRO A 150 20.98 16.68 11.66
CA PRO A 150 19.78 16.10 11.06
C PRO A 150 20.04 14.60 10.91
N PRO A 151 19.06 13.73 11.19
CA PRO A 151 19.25 12.30 11.03
C PRO A 151 19.85 12.08 9.63
N PRO A 152 20.94 11.33 9.50
CA PRO A 152 21.51 11.08 8.19
C PRO A 152 20.39 10.48 7.36
N ALA A 153 19.95 11.21 6.32
CA ALA A 153 19.10 10.65 5.30
C ALA A 153 19.79 9.36 4.87
N THR A 154 19.11 8.24 5.08
CA THR A 154 19.52 6.91 4.66
C THR A 154 19.70 6.91 3.15
N ARG A 155 20.84 7.40 2.69
CA ARG A 155 21.44 7.01 1.43
C ARG A 155 22.30 5.81 1.77
N ASN A 156 21.81 4.65 1.32
CA ASN A 156 22.58 3.43 1.07
C ASN A 156 24.07 3.72 0.92
N SER A 157 24.92 3.20 1.80
CA SER A 157 26.31 2.81 1.53
C SER A 157 27.00 2.27 2.79
N THR A 158 27.18 0.96 2.84
CA THR A 158 28.34 0.28 3.45
C THR A 158 29.07 -0.45 2.31
N PRO A 159 30.31 -0.98 2.44
CA PRO A 159 31.30 -0.80 3.51
C PRO A 159 32.79 -0.71 3.03
N ILE A 160 33.70 -0.52 4.00
CA ILE A 160 35.01 -1.20 4.19
C ILE A 160 36.01 -1.20 3.01
N ARG A 161 37.09 -0.46 3.26
CA ARG A 161 38.40 -0.50 2.62
C ARG A 161 39.10 -1.84 2.95
N THR A 162 39.21 -2.73 1.96
CA THR A 162 40.15 -3.86 1.97
C THR A 162 41.07 -3.70 0.77
N SER A 163 42.38 -3.77 1.01
CA SER A 163 43.43 -3.66 -0.01
C SER A 163 43.43 -4.89 -0.92
N ALA A 164 42.97 -4.73 -2.16
CA ALA A 164 43.19 -5.67 -3.27
C ALA A 164 43.39 -4.86 -4.57
N PRO A 165 44.20 -5.34 -5.53
CA PRO A 165 44.57 -4.57 -6.72
C PRO A 165 43.40 -4.47 -7.74
N PRO A 166 43.37 -3.42 -8.57
CA PRO A 166 42.23 -3.09 -9.41
C PRO A 166 42.19 -3.94 -10.68
N ILE A 167 41.02 -4.51 -10.98
CA ILE A 167 40.68 -5.08 -12.29
C ILE A 167 39.94 -3.98 -13.08
N PRO A 168 40.37 -3.63 -14.31
CA PRO A 168 39.72 -2.58 -15.09
C PRO A 168 38.52 -3.13 -15.86
N LEU A 169 37.36 -2.50 -15.71
CA LEU A 169 36.18 -2.71 -16.56
C LEU A 169 35.59 -1.36 -17.00
N PRO A 170 34.93 -1.30 -18.18
CA PRO A 170 34.80 -0.08 -18.97
C PRO A 170 33.66 0.82 -18.51
N ALA A 171 33.88 2.13 -18.64
CA ALA A 171 32.94 3.19 -18.31
C ALA A 171 31.75 3.24 -19.28
N LEU A 172 30.54 3.08 -18.75
CA LEU A 172 29.29 3.43 -19.43
C LEU A 172 28.82 4.81 -18.96
N SER A 173 29.21 5.81 -19.74
CA SER A 173 28.75 7.20 -19.68
C SER A 173 27.23 7.28 -19.79
N HIS A 174 26.54 7.72 -18.74
CA HIS A 174 25.15 8.14 -18.82
C HIS A 174 25.07 9.66 -18.72
N SER A 175 24.90 10.28 -19.88
CA SER A 175 24.54 11.69 -20.04
C SER A 175 23.24 11.99 -19.32
N ARG A 176 23.27 12.99 -18.43
CA ARG A 176 22.08 13.66 -17.91
C ARG A 176 21.57 14.63 -18.97
N THR A 177 20.49 14.28 -19.67
CA THR A 177 19.68 15.24 -20.41
C THR A 177 18.57 15.78 -19.49
N ARG A 178 18.68 17.07 -19.23
CA ARG A 178 17.71 17.94 -18.56
C ARG A 178 16.76 18.47 -19.65
N SER A 179 15.47 18.15 -19.56
CA SER A 179 14.41 18.70 -20.42
C SER A 179 13.17 18.88 -19.53
N SER A 180 12.81 20.10 -19.13
CA SER A 180 11.99 21.07 -19.87
C SER A 180 10.63 20.48 -20.28
N SER A 181 9.67 20.50 -19.36
CA SER A 181 8.25 20.27 -19.65
C SER A 181 7.62 21.57 -20.16
N GLN A 182 7.55 21.65 -21.49
CA GLN A 182 6.70 22.57 -22.24
C GLN A 182 5.39 21.85 -22.57
N SER A 183 4.29 22.60 -22.44
CA SER A 183 2.89 22.23 -22.60
C SER A 183 2.51 21.84 -24.05
N GLN A 184 1.28 21.31 -24.20
CA GLN A 184 0.52 20.94 -25.42
C GLN A 184 0.62 19.46 -25.81
N SER A 185 -0.41 18.76 -26.31
CA SER A 185 -1.83 19.00 -26.55
C SER A 185 -2.47 17.66 -26.98
N TYR A 186 -3.79 17.59 -26.88
CA TYR A 186 -4.70 16.53 -27.33
C TYR A 186 -4.25 15.64 -28.50
N SER A 187 -4.38 14.32 -28.33
CA SER A 187 -4.67 13.37 -29.42
C SER A 187 -5.41 12.16 -28.86
N GLN A 188 -6.67 12.08 -29.23
CA GLN A 188 -7.57 10.95 -29.04
C GLN A 188 -7.08 9.83 -29.95
N GLY A 189 -6.67 8.70 -29.36
CA GLY A 189 -6.14 7.54 -30.07
C GLY A 189 -6.43 6.28 -29.27
N GLU A 190 -7.41 5.53 -29.75
CA GLU A 190 -7.85 4.22 -29.31
C GLU A 190 -6.68 3.23 -29.23
N PRO A 191 -6.40 2.55 -28.09
CA PRO A 191 -5.37 1.54 -28.04
C PRO A 191 -5.91 0.18 -28.47
N GLN A 192 -5.51 -0.24 -29.67
CA GLN A 192 -5.50 -1.63 -30.13
C GLN A 192 -4.80 -2.55 -29.10
N PRO A 193 -5.28 -3.79 -28.86
CA PRO A 193 -4.60 -4.75 -28.01
C PRO A 193 -3.35 -5.28 -28.73
N GLN A 194 -2.20 -4.66 -28.47
CA GLN A 194 -0.91 -5.16 -28.91
C GLN A 194 -0.50 -6.38 -28.07
N SER A 195 -0.31 -7.49 -28.76
CA SER A 195 0.30 -8.75 -28.33
C SER A 195 1.81 -8.62 -28.04
N GLY A 196 2.19 -7.66 -27.19
CA GLY A 196 3.53 -7.57 -26.59
C GLY A 196 3.34 -7.30 -25.10
N SER A 197 3.84 -8.09 -24.16
CA SER A 197 5.21 -8.59 -24.07
C SER A 197 5.27 -9.70 -23.01
N ALA A 198 5.14 -10.96 -23.42
CA ALA A 198 5.35 -12.11 -22.52
C ALA A 198 6.77 -12.09 -21.91
N ALA A 199 7.75 -11.54 -22.64
CA ALA A 199 9.11 -11.37 -22.17
C ALA A 199 9.24 -10.35 -21.02
N ALA A 200 8.42 -9.29 -21.00
CA ALA A 200 8.45 -8.30 -19.91
C ALA A 200 7.83 -8.85 -18.63
N THR A 201 6.77 -9.68 -18.73
CA THR A 201 6.17 -10.35 -17.57
C THR A 201 7.12 -11.38 -16.96
N ASP A 202 7.88 -12.11 -17.78
CA ASP A 202 8.89 -13.07 -17.31
C ASP A 202 10.09 -12.38 -16.65
N ALA A 203 10.52 -11.24 -17.18
CA ALA A 203 11.57 -10.42 -16.57
C ALA A 203 11.15 -9.89 -15.17
N LEU A 204 9.90 -9.42 -15.04
CA LEU A 204 9.35 -8.97 -13.76
C LEU A 204 9.26 -10.12 -12.75
N ARG A 205 8.82 -11.31 -13.20
CA ARG A 205 8.74 -12.51 -12.37
C ARG A 205 10.11 -12.92 -11.83
N THR A 206 11.13 -12.91 -12.69
CA THR A 206 12.52 -13.21 -12.31
C THR A 206 13.05 -12.20 -11.29
N GLN A 207 12.74 -10.91 -11.47
CA GLN A 207 13.12 -9.87 -10.53
C GLN A 207 12.45 -10.06 -9.16
N MET A 208 11.16 -10.41 -9.12
CA MET A 208 10.46 -10.72 -7.88
C MET A 208 11.07 -11.92 -7.15
N GLU A 209 11.43 -12.98 -7.87
CA GLU A 209 12.09 -14.16 -7.29
C GLU A 209 13.46 -13.81 -6.70
N GLN A 210 14.24 -12.96 -7.38
CA GLN A 210 15.52 -12.48 -6.88
C GLN A 210 15.38 -11.65 -5.61
N VAL A 211 14.39 -10.74 -5.55
CA VAL A 211 14.10 -9.95 -4.35
C VAL A 211 13.67 -10.87 -3.20
N ARG A 212 12.84 -11.87 -3.48
CA ARG A 212 12.39 -12.85 -2.47
C ARG A 212 13.55 -13.66 -1.88
N LEU A 213 14.47 -14.11 -2.72
CA LEU A 213 15.70 -14.81 -2.29
C LEU A 213 16.60 -13.90 -1.45
N LEU A 214 16.74 -12.62 -1.83
CA LEU A 214 17.54 -11.66 -1.08
C LEU A 214 16.97 -11.41 0.31
N ILE A 215 15.64 -11.21 0.42
CA ILE A 215 14.94 -11.02 1.69
C ILE A 215 15.15 -12.24 2.58
N LEU A 216 14.92 -13.45 2.06
CA LEU A 216 15.12 -14.69 2.81
C LEU A 216 16.56 -14.84 3.31
N GLY A 217 17.55 -14.46 2.48
CA GLY A 217 18.96 -14.45 2.86
C GLY A 217 19.29 -13.40 3.91
N MET A 218 18.64 -12.24 3.88
CA MET A 218 18.80 -11.19 4.91
C MET A 218 18.19 -11.63 6.24
N ASP A 219 16.99 -12.20 6.24
CA ASP A 219 16.31 -12.71 7.43
C ASP A 219 17.12 -13.80 8.11
N LYS A 220 17.69 -14.74 7.34
CA LYS A 220 18.58 -15.77 7.89
C LYS A 220 19.81 -15.18 8.59
N ARG A 221 20.48 -14.21 7.97
CA ARG A 221 21.67 -13.55 8.57
C ARG A 221 21.31 -12.74 9.82
N LEU A 222 20.14 -12.10 9.84
CA LEU A 222 19.64 -11.39 11.01
C LEU A 222 19.35 -12.35 12.16
N SER A 223 18.67 -13.46 11.89
CA SER A 223 18.38 -14.50 12.87
C SER A 223 19.66 -15.12 13.47
N GLU A 224 20.65 -15.45 12.64
CA GLU A 224 21.95 -15.94 13.12
C GLU A 224 22.69 -14.91 13.99
N ARG A 225 22.52 -13.62 13.71
CA ARG A 225 23.13 -12.55 14.53
C ARG A 225 22.41 -12.38 15.86
N GLU A 226 21.09 -12.51 15.86
CA GLU A 226 20.26 -12.49 17.07
C GLU A 226 20.64 -13.63 18.01
N GLU A 227 20.74 -14.86 17.50
CA GLU A 227 21.18 -16.03 18.29
C GLU A 227 22.58 -15.84 18.90
N ARG A 228 23.52 -15.25 18.15
CA ARG A 228 24.84 -14.91 18.69
C ARG A 228 24.79 -13.86 19.78
N LEU A 229 23.95 -12.83 19.63
CA LEU A 229 23.81 -11.78 20.63
C LEU A 229 23.17 -12.33 21.90
N ASP A 230 22.14 -13.17 21.78
CA ASP A 230 21.52 -13.86 22.91
C ASP A 230 22.53 -14.73 23.66
N GLY A 231 23.39 -15.47 22.95
CA GLY A 231 24.47 -16.24 23.55
C GLY A 231 25.47 -15.37 24.34
N VAL A 232 25.85 -14.21 23.80
CA VAL A 232 26.74 -13.25 24.50
C VAL A 232 26.07 -12.67 25.74
N ILE A 233 24.78 -12.34 25.66
CA ILE A 233 24.00 -11.85 26.82
C ILE A 233 23.91 -12.94 27.89
N GLU A 234 23.61 -14.18 27.52
CA GLU A 234 23.55 -15.30 28.45
C GLU A 234 24.91 -15.53 29.14
N GLN A 235 26.02 -15.47 28.40
CA GLN A 235 27.35 -15.58 28.99
C GLN A 235 27.65 -14.43 29.95
N ALA A 236 27.40 -13.18 29.54
CA ALA A 236 27.62 -12.01 30.39
C ALA A 236 26.78 -12.06 31.68
N THR A 237 25.53 -12.53 31.60
CA THR A 237 24.69 -12.70 32.80
C THR A 237 25.19 -13.81 33.72
N LYS A 238 25.74 -14.92 33.17
CA LYS A 238 26.38 -15.99 33.97
C LYS A 238 27.64 -15.48 34.68
N GLU A 239 28.49 -14.74 33.97
CA GLU A 239 29.70 -14.15 34.54
C GLU A 239 29.38 -13.12 35.62
N GLY A 240 28.35 -12.28 35.41
CA GLY A 240 27.84 -11.35 36.40
C GLY A 240 27.40 -12.03 37.70
N LYS A 241 26.61 -13.11 37.59
CA LYS A 241 26.19 -13.91 38.76
C LYS A 241 27.38 -14.54 39.49
N LYS A 242 28.37 -15.04 38.76
CA LYS A 242 29.58 -15.63 39.34
C LYS A 242 30.41 -14.58 40.10
N ALA A 243 30.52 -13.37 39.54
CA ALA A 243 31.21 -12.26 40.19
C ALA A 243 30.50 -11.80 41.47
N GLU A 244 29.15 -11.73 41.47
CA GLU A 244 28.38 -11.44 42.67
C GLU A 244 28.57 -12.51 43.76
N GLN A 245 28.56 -13.80 43.39
CA GLN A 245 28.78 -14.88 44.34
C GLN A 245 30.17 -14.82 44.98
N MET A 246 31.23 -14.61 44.20
CA MET A 246 32.59 -14.43 44.73
C MET A 246 32.69 -13.20 45.64
N LYS A 247 31.97 -12.12 45.33
CA LYS A 247 31.91 -10.94 46.19
C LYS A 247 31.24 -11.26 47.53
N SER A 248 30.14 -12.01 47.52
CA SER A 248 29.48 -12.47 48.76
C SER A 248 30.36 -13.38 49.62
N GLU A 249 31.17 -14.25 49.01
CA GLU A 249 32.09 -15.15 49.73
C GLU A 249 33.28 -14.41 50.36
N MET A 250 33.75 -13.32 49.75
CA MET A 250 34.85 -12.50 50.29
C MET A 250 34.43 -11.56 51.43
N GLY A 251 33.14 -11.50 51.78
CA GLY A 251 32.65 -10.70 52.91
C GLY A 251 32.82 -9.19 52.73
N VAL A 252 32.85 -8.70 51.48
CA VAL A 252 32.85 -7.27 51.13
C VAL A 252 31.44 -6.75 50.91
#